data_AF-A0A1E7F3Z7-F1
#
_entry.id   AF-A0A1E7F3Z7-F1
#
_cell.length_a   1.000
_cell.length_b   1.000
_cell.length_c   1.000
_cell.angle_alpha   90.00
_cell.angle_beta   90.00
_cell.angle_gamma   90.00
#
_symmetry.space_group_name_H-M   'P 1'
#
loop_
_entity.id
_entity.type
_entity.pdbx_description
1 polymer ?
#
loop_
_entity_poly.entity_id
_entity_poly.type
_entity_poly.pdbx_seq_one_letter_code
_entity_poly.pdbx_strand_id
1 'polypeptide(L)'
;MKFTAAAITLLGLTTFYSTIDSVEGNELKLRAREKMRKDKAERQLQANNDAGLVFSRGYICITRQQDFAFVIPQQKSIVPEEDRLDQLNLLGSSTIQSGGIYDPADVQIVDRLGTSAADNFDDIRNKQERGQFAGQRQPKFIPQKDPGFFFNGECVTTQAAGQQILGHSCTFNLCLGGGGYNCLAIYAGSKFVFNPFEQVLFSSTTFNDDDNGNAGAVVPSLPPSYPGTIFGGTGLFVGAVGYVDITTITGSTLTPADIFDDDDGVIEAVFPQAGYITQKINVVTNVPLPVAP
;
A
#
# COMPACT_ATOMS: atom_id res chain seq x y z
N MET A 1 6.36 -46.30 -95.17
CA MET A 1 6.92 -46.25 -93.80
C MET A 1 6.31 -45.07 -93.06
N LYS A 2 5.72 -45.37 -91.89
CA LYS A 2 5.39 -44.55 -90.70
C LYS A 2 4.31 -43.44 -90.78
N PHE A 3 3.27 -43.70 -89.98
CA PHE A 3 2.18 -42.87 -89.44
C PHE A 3 2.72 -41.65 -88.63
N THR A 4 1.96 -40.59 -88.26
CA THR A 4 0.73 -40.48 -87.44
C THR A 4 0.27 -39.00 -87.39
N ALA A 5 -1.02 -38.68 -87.57
CA ALA A 5 -2.03 -38.26 -86.56
C ALA A 5 -2.23 -36.71 -86.49
N ALA A 6 -3.40 -36.17 -86.89
CA ALA A 6 -4.67 -35.96 -86.15
C ALA A 6 -4.84 -34.44 -85.86
N ALA A 7 -5.65 -33.66 -86.59
CA ALA A 7 -7.12 -33.54 -86.66
C ALA A 7 -7.75 -32.72 -85.50
N ILE A 8 -8.45 -31.63 -85.87
CA ILE A 8 -9.82 -31.21 -85.48
C ILE A 8 -9.98 -29.67 -85.26
N THR A 9 -10.90 -29.13 -86.05
CA THR A 9 -11.58 -27.82 -86.06
C THR A 9 -12.45 -27.53 -84.82
N LEU A 10 -12.67 -26.25 -84.47
CA LEU A 10 -13.99 -25.77 -84.00
C LEU A 10 -14.19 -24.25 -84.17
N LEU A 11 -15.38 -23.88 -84.66
CA LEU A 11 -15.96 -22.53 -84.74
C LEU A 11 -16.35 -21.97 -83.37
N GLY A 12 -16.46 -20.64 -83.28
CA GLY A 12 -16.65 -19.88 -82.04
C GLY A 12 -18.06 -19.85 -81.42
N LEU A 13 -18.16 -19.18 -80.26
CA LEU A 13 -19.38 -18.61 -79.70
C LEU A 13 -18.99 -17.61 -78.58
N THR A 14 -19.54 -16.40 -78.62
CA THR A 14 -19.49 -15.41 -77.54
C THR A 14 -20.40 -15.83 -76.39
N THR A 15 -19.93 -15.78 -75.14
CA THR A 15 -20.78 -15.82 -73.94
C THR A 15 -20.34 -14.78 -72.92
N PHE A 16 -21.29 -13.91 -72.58
CA PHE A 16 -21.26 -12.99 -71.45
C PHE A 16 -21.11 -13.76 -70.13
N TYR A 17 -20.16 -13.37 -69.27
CA TYR A 17 -20.19 -13.72 -67.85
C TYR A 17 -20.11 -12.46 -66.98
N SER A 18 -21.07 -12.44 -66.07
CA SER A 18 -21.63 -11.39 -65.22
C SER A 18 -20.81 -11.02 -63.97
N THR A 19 -20.66 -9.72 -63.72
CA THR A 19 -21.11 -8.92 -62.55
C THR A 19 -21.30 -9.51 -61.14
N ILE A 20 -20.83 -10.71 -60.79
CA ILE A 20 -21.15 -11.32 -59.48
C ILE A 20 -20.11 -11.01 -58.39
N ASP A 21 -18.83 -10.83 -58.72
CA ASP A 21 -17.78 -10.61 -57.70
C ASP A 21 -17.80 -9.21 -57.03
N SER A 22 -18.47 -8.23 -57.63
CA SER A 22 -18.47 -6.85 -57.10
C SER A 22 -19.55 -6.61 -56.03
N VAL A 23 -20.58 -7.44 -55.94
CA VAL A 23 -21.68 -7.28 -54.98
C VAL A 23 -21.26 -7.82 -53.61
N GLU A 24 -20.59 -8.98 -53.59
CA GLU A 24 -20.14 -9.64 -52.37
C GLU A 24 -19.06 -8.85 -51.63
N GLY A 25 -18.13 -8.24 -52.36
CA GLY A 25 -17.11 -7.34 -51.81
C GLY A 25 -17.68 -6.04 -51.23
N ASN A 26 -18.81 -5.55 -51.77
CA ASN A 26 -19.49 -4.35 -51.26
C ASN A 26 -20.30 -4.67 -49.99
N GLU A 27 -20.94 -5.83 -49.90
CA GLU A 27 -21.60 -6.27 -48.66
C GLU A 27 -20.61 -6.45 -47.50
N LEU A 28 -19.46 -7.06 -47.75
CA LEU A 28 -18.41 -7.25 -46.74
C LEU A 28 -17.90 -5.93 -46.18
N LYS A 29 -17.71 -4.92 -47.03
CA LYS A 29 -17.32 -3.56 -46.61
C LYS A 29 -18.42 -2.86 -45.82
N LEU A 30 -19.69 -3.10 -46.15
CA LEU A 30 -20.84 -2.56 -45.43
C LEU A 30 -20.93 -3.14 -44.01
N ARG A 31 -20.82 -4.48 -43.89
CA ARG A 31 -20.79 -5.18 -42.59
C ARG A 31 -19.61 -4.75 -41.72
N ALA A 32 -18.43 -4.54 -42.31
CA ALA A 32 -17.27 -4.04 -41.57
C ALA A 32 -17.48 -2.61 -41.04
N ARG A 33 -18.12 -1.73 -41.82
CA ARG A 33 -18.46 -0.36 -41.39
C ARG A 33 -19.55 -0.33 -40.33
N GLU A 34 -20.55 -1.21 -40.43
CA GLU A 34 -21.58 -1.36 -39.41
C GLU A 34 -21.01 -1.91 -38.11
N LYS A 35 -20.12 -2.90 -38.18
CA LYS A 35 -19.38 -3.41 -37.01
C LYS A 35 -18.54 -2.31 -36.37
N MET A 36 -17.78 -1.53 -37.16
CA MET A 36 -17.01 -0.41 -36.60
C MET A 36 -17.91 0.70 -36.02
N ARG A 37 -19.08 0.98 -36.60
CA ARG A 37 -20.05 1.91 -36.03
C ARG A 37 -20.61 1.38 -34.72
N LYS A 38 -20.92 0.09 -34.63
CA LYS A 38 -21.41 -0.56 -33.43
C LYS A 38 -20.35 -0.60 -32.33
N ASP A 39 -19.12 -0.98 -32.65
CA ASP A 39 -17.98 -0.97 -31.72
C ASP A 39 -17.64 0.46 -31.24
N LYS A 40 -17.84 1.48 -32.10
CA LYS A 40 -17.67 2.89 -31.73
C LYS A 40 -18.82 3.37 -30.85
N ALA A 41 -20.06 2.98 -31.15
CA ALA A 41 -21.23 3.31 -30.35
C ALA A 41 -21.18 2.61 -28.99
N GLU A 42 -20.72 1.36 -28.91
CA GLU A 42 -20.51 0.62 -27.67
C GLU A 42 -19.39 1.25 -26.82
N ARG A 43 -18.26 1.66 -27.43
CA ARG A 43 -17.22 2.44 -26.75
C ARG A 43 -17.71 3.81 -26.29
N GLN A 44 -18.57 4.47 -27.06
CA GLN A 44 -19.18 5.75 -26.66
C GLN A 44 -20.25 5.57 -25.57
N LEU A 45 -20.99 4.47 -25.57
CA LEU A 45 -21.95 4.11 -24.53
C LEU A 45 -21.26 3.76 -23.21
N GLN A 46 -20.13 3.05 -23.25
CA GLN A 46 -19.28 2.84 -22.08
C GLN A 46 -18.72 4.18 -21.56
N ALA A 47 -18.14 5.01 -22.43
CA ALA A 47 -17.61 6.31 -22.04
C ALA A 47 -18.68 7.27 -21.48
N ASN A 48 -19.93 7.20 -21.95
CA ASN A 48 -21.03 8.05 -21.48
C ASN A 48 -21.69 7.52 -20.19
N ASN A 49 -21.62 6.21 -19.90
CA ASN A 49 -22.14 5.62 -18.67
C ASN A 49 -21.15 5.72 -17.49
N ASP A 50 -19.85 5.86 -17.76
CA ASP A 50 -18.80 5.96 -16.73
C ASP A 50 -18.54 7.38 -16.25
N ALA A 51 -19.16 8.41 -16.84
CA ALA A 51 -18.93 9.82 -16.54
C ALA A 51 -19.42 10.29 -15.14
N GLY A 52 -19.83 9.38 -14.27
CA GLY A 52 -20.29 9.67 -12.91
C GLY A 52 -20.24 8.50 -11.92
N LEU A 53 -19.58 7.38 -12.27
CA LEU A 53 -19.48 6.24 -11.36
C LEU A 53 -18.30 6.44 -10.41
N VAL A 54 -18.63 6.62 -9.13
CA VAL A 54 -17.68 6.70 -8.02
C VAL A 54 -17.60 5.33 -7.35
N PHE A 55 -16.46 4.68 -7.44
CA PHE A 55 -16.20 3.39 -6.79
C PHE A 55 -15.52 3.64 -5.45
N SER A 56 -16.02 3.00 -4.39
CA SER A 56 -15.45 3.09 -3.05
C SER A 56 -15.18 1.70 -2.48
N ARG A 57 -14.00 1.50 -1.89
CA ARG A 57 -13.62 0.26 -1.21
C ARG A 57 -12.61 0.54 -0.10
N GLY A 58 -12.76 -0.16 1.02
CA GLY A 58 -11.76 -0.18 2.08
C GLY A 58 -10.83 -1.39 1.95
N TYR A 59 -9.56 -1.20 2.27
CA TYR A 59 -8.55 -2.25 2.35
C TYR A 59 -7.85 -2.21 3.70
N ILE A 60 -7.32 -3.35 4.12
CA ILE A 60 -6.40 -3.43 5.25
C ILE A 60 -4.98 -3.70 4.72
N CYS A 61 -4.06 -2.82 5.07
CA CYS A 61 -2.63 -3.01 4.89
C CYS A 61 -2.02 -3.52 6.19
N ILE A 62 -1.28 -4.62 6.13
CA ILE A 62 -0.46 -5.08 7.26
C ILE A 62 1.01 -5.04 6.84
N THR A 63 1.77 -4.19 7.51
CA THR A 63 3.22 -4.04 7.34
C THR A 63 3.93 -4.77 8.47
N ARG A 64 4.83 -5.69 8.12
CA ARG A 64 5.71 -6.37 9.08
C ARG A 64 6.89 -5.46 9.41
N GLN A 65 7.48 -5.67 10.57
CA GLN A 65 8.65 -4.90 11.01
C GLN A 65 9.80 -4.90 10.01
N GLN A 66 10.12 -6.06 9.42
CA GLN A 66 11.16 -6.19 8.38
C GLN A 66 10.86 -5.40 7.09
N ASP A 67 9.60 -5.03 6.87
CA ASP A 67 9.12 -4.28 5.71
C ASP A 67 8.85 -2.81 6.06
N PHE A 68 9.35 -2.33 7.20
CA PHE A 68 9.23 -0.96 7.67
C PHE A 68 10.61 -0.43 8.05
N ALA A 69 10.91 0.81 7.67
CA ALA A 69 12.12 1.50 8.09
C ALA A 69 11.82 2.97 8.41
N PHE A 70 12.46 3.48 9.46
CA PHE A 70 12.50 4.90 9.76
C PHE A 70 13.94 5.39 9.65
N VAL A 71 14.17 6.39 8.81
CA VAL A 71 15.49 6.90 8.44
C VAL A 71 15.58 8.38 8.80
N ILE A 72 16.61 8.77 9.53
CA ILE A 72 16.88 10.18 9.88
C ILE A 72 18.17 10.60 9.15
N PRO A 73 18.10 11.49 8.15
CA PRO A 73 19.25 11.76 7.27
C PRO A 73 20.39 12.53 7.93
N GLN A 74 20.15 13.24 9.02
CA GLN A 74 21.13 14.13 9.66
C GLN A 74 21.84 13.53 10.88
N GLN A 75 21.52 12.30 11.27
CA GLN A 75 22.05 11.69 12.48
C GLN A 75 22.87 10.44 12.17
N LYS A 76 24.11 10.39 12.67
CA LYS A 76 24.96 9.19 12.69
C LYS A 76 24.41 8.11 13.62
N SER A 77 23.61 8.51 14.61
CA SER A 77 22.96 7.66 15.60
C SER A 77 21.56 8.18 15.88
N ILE A 78 20.56 7.29 15.90
CA ILE A 78 19.19 7.59 16.37
C ILE A 78 19.20 7.88 17.88
N VAL A 79 20.29 7.52 18.53
CA VAL A 79 20.55 7.81 19.92
C VAL A 79 21.03 9.26 20.05
N PRO A 80 20.33 10.10 20.83
CA PRO A 80 20.81 11.43 21.20
C PRO A 80 22.11 11.31 21.98
N GLU A 81 23.19 11.94 21.53
CA GLU A 81 24.37 12.16 22.38
C GLU A 81 23.93 13.07 23.54
N GLU A 82 24.17 12.64 24.78
CA GLU A 82 23.90 13.37 26.04
C GLU A 82 22.47 13.92 26.17
N ASP A 83 21.44 13.11 26.46
CA ASP A 83 20.12 13.55 26.99
C ASP A 83 19.38 14.71 26.27
N ARG A 84 19.80 15.06 25.04
CA ARG A 84 19.37 16.27 24.34
C ARG A 84 18.49 15.94 23.13
N LEU A 85 17.38 15.27 23.42
CA LEU A 85 16.28 15.04 22.47
C LEU A 85 15.69 16.35 21.91
N ASP A 86 15.88 17.48 22.61
CA ASP A 86 15.55 18.83 22.16
C ASP A 86 16.30 19.27 20.90
N GLN A 87 17.45 18.64 20.60
CA GLN A 87 18.23 18.88 19.39
C GLN A 87 17.83 17.97 18.22
N LEU A 88 16.99 16.96 18.45
CA LEU A 88 16.58 16.04 17.40
C LEU A 88 15.73 16.81 16.38
N ASN A 89 16.20 16.91 15.14
CA ASN A 89 15.43 17.52 14.07
C ASN A 89 14.95 16.45 13.10
N LEU A 90 13.65 16.17 13.12
CA LEU A 90 13.05 15.19 12.22
C LEU A 90 12.79 15.71 10.81
N LEU A 91 13.15 16.95 10.49
CA LEU A 91 13.00 17.47 9.14
C LEU A 91 13.78 16.62 8.12
N GLY A 92 13.10 16.15 7.08
CA GLY A 92 13.67 15.28 6.07
C GLY A 92 13.81 13.82 6.50
N SER A 93 13.43 13.45 7.74
CA SER A 93 13.28 12.05 8.12
C SER A 93 12.25 11.35 7.23
N SER A 94 12.45 10.07 6.99
CA SER A 94 11.66 9.28 6.06
C SER A 94 11.17 8.00 6.72
N THR A 95 9.89 7.67 6.55
CA THR A 95 9.34 6.34 6.82
C THR A 95 9.09 5.62 5.51
N ILE A 96 9.68 4.44 5.37
CA ILE A 96 9.54 3.57 4.21
C ILE A 96 8.76 2.34 4.65
N GLN A 97 7.75 1.95 3.89
CA GLN A 97 6.92 0.79 4.22
C GLN A 97 6.54 -0.05 3.01
N SER A 98 6.35 -1.34 3.23
CA SER A 98 5.76 -2.28 2.26
C SER A 98 4.89 -3.33 2.95
N GLY A 99 3.58 -3.14 2.94
CA GLY A 99 2.61 -4.07 3.51
C GLY A 99 1.89 -4.93 2.47
N GLY A 100 1.32 -6.04 2.92
CA GLY A 100 0.34 -6.80 2.13
C GLY A 100 -1.05 -6.17 2.24
N ILE A 101 -1.85 -6.26 1.17
CA ILE A 101 -3.23 -5.77 1.15
C ILE A 101 -4.21 -6.94 1.27
N TYR A 102 -5.20 -6.79 2.14
CA TYR A 102 -6.21 -7.78 2.47
C TYR A 102 -7.60 -7.16 2.45
N ASP A 103 -8.63 -8.00 2.28
CA ASP A 103 -10.01 -7.58 2.48
C ASP A 103 -10.25 -7.35 3.98
N PRO A 104 -10.89 -6.23 4.38
CA PRO A 104 -11.27 -5.99 5.77
C PRO A 104 -12.13 -7.11 6.39
N ALA A 105 -12.85 -7.90 5.60
CA ALA A 105 -13.64 -9.03 6.08
C ALA A 105 -12.79 -10.21 6.57
N ASP A 106 -11.56 -10.36 6.04
CA ASP A 106 -10.69 -11.50 6.32
C ASP A 106 -9.66 -11.23 7.42
N VAL A 107 -9.52 -9.98 7.85
CA VAL A 107 -8.61 -9.57 8.92
C VAL A 107 -9.37 -9.29 10.21
N GLN A 108 -9.11 -10.10 11.24
CA GLN A 108 -9.62 -9.83 12.59
C GLN A 108 -8.58 -9.08 13.42
N ILE A 109 -8.89 -7.84 13.79
CA ILE A 109 -8.12 -7.09 14.80
C ILE A 109 -8.66 -7.44 16.19
N VAL A 110 -7.77 -7.84 17.09
CA VAL A 110 -8.12 -8.18 18.46
C VAL A 110 -7.46 -7.21 19.43
N ASP A 111 -8.18 -6.89 20.50
CA ASP A 111 -7.61 -6.14 21.61
C ASP A 111 -6.50 -6.99 22.25
N ARG A 112 -5.32 -6.39 22.32
CA ARG A 112 -4.14 -6.86 23.04
C ARG A 112 -3.91 -5.88 24.19
N LEU A 113 -4.78 -5.95 25.19
CA LEU A 113 -4.73 -5.14 26.41
C LEU A 113 -3.54 -5.50 27.33
N GLY A 114 -2.49 -6.13 26.77
CA GLY A 114 -1.39 -6.69 27.54
C GLY A 114 -1.83 -7.74 28.55
N THR A 115 -2.91 -8.49 28.30
CA THR A 115 -3.41 -9.57 29.19
C THR A 115 -3.28 -10.96 28.59
N SER A 116 -2.87 -11.07 27.32
CA SER A 116 -2.69 -12.36 26.65
C SER A 116 -1.29 -12.92 26.92
N ALA A 117 -1.20 -14.23 27.18
CA ALA A 117 0.09 -14.92 27.30
C ALA A 117 0.93 -14.86 26.01
N ALA A 118 0.31 -14.56 24.86
CA ALA A 118 0.99 -14.35 23.59
C ALA A 118 1.63 -12.96 23.43
N ASP A 119 1.42 -12.05 24.40
CA ASP A 119 2.01 -10.70 24.44
C ASP A 119 3.22 -10.63 25.39
N ASN A 120 3.67 -11.79 25.90
CA ASN A 120 4.86 -11.91 26.74
C ASN A 120 6.12 -11.96 25.86
N PHE A 121 7.09 -11.11 26.14
CA PHE A 121 8.45 -11.28 25.67
C PHE A 121 9.13 -12.19 26.70
N ASP A 122 9.11 -13.50 26.45
CA ASP A 122 9.73 -14.46 27.36
C ASP A 122 11.26 -14.29 27.33
N ASP A 123 11.83 -13.59 28.32
CA ASP A 123 13.19 -13.85 28.80
C ASP A 123 13.14 -14.27 30.28
N ILE A 124 13.23 -15.59 30.49
CA ILE A 124 13.89 -16.44 31.51
C ILE A 124 14.03 -15.96 33.00
N ARG A 125 13.71 -14.73 33.39
CA ARG A 125 13.92 -14.19 34.75
C ARG A 125 12.69 -13.46 35.29
N ASN A 126 11.63 -14.22 35.58
CA ASN A 126 10.65 -13.96 36.64
C ASN A 126 9.92 -12.60 36.71
N LYS A 127 9.86 -11.78 35.65
CA LYS A 127 8.92 -10.65 35.56
C LYS A 127 8.23 -10.63 34.19
N GLN A 128 6.93 -10.34 34.21
CA GLN A 128 6.07 -10.21 33.03
C GLN A 128 6.39 -8.91 32.30
N GLU A 129 7.48 -8.88 31.55
CA GLU A 129 7.77 -7.79 30.63
C GLU A 129 6.84 -7.92 29.42
N ARG A 130 5.75 -7.16 29.48
CA ARG A 130 4.69 -7.15 28.46
C ARG A 130 4.86 -5.93 27.58
N GLY A 131 5.07 -6.14 26.30
CA GLY A 131 5.12 -5.04 25.34
C GLY A 131 3.73 -4.48 25.09
N GLN A 132 3.61 -3.15 25.20
CA GLN A 132 2.40 -2.43 24.83
C GLN A 132 2.46 -2.08 23.36
N PHE A 133 1.43 -2.48 22.61
CA PHE A 133 1.31 -2.16 21.19
C PHE A 133 0.61 -0.83 20.98
N ALA A 134 0.99 -0.09 19.94
CA ALA A 134 0.25 1.11 19.58
C ALA A 134 -1.21 0.77 19.26
N GLY A 135 -2.13 1.48 19.91
CA GLY A 135 -3.57 1.20 19.82
C GLY A 135 -4.07 -0.01 20.62
N GLN A 136 -3.22 -0.66 21.43
CA GLN A 136 -3.55 -1.84 22.25
C GLN A 136 -4.22 -2.97 21.48
N ARG A 137 -3.88 -3.10 20.20
CA ARG A 137 -4.55 -3.97 19.24
C ARG A 137 -3.51 -4.56 18.31
N GLN A 138 -3.77 -5.78 17.85
CA GLN A 138 -2.98 -6.44 16.81
C GLN A 138 -3.90 -7.32 15.95
N PRO A 139 -3.52 -7.61 14.69
CA PRO A 139 -4.17 -8.67 13.93
C PRO A 139 -4.04 -10.00 14.69
N LYS A 140 -5.14 -10.76 14.77
CA LYS A 140 -5.18 -12.07 15.42
C LYS A 140 -4.27 -13.07 14.72
N PHE A 141 -4.31 -13.04 13.39
CA PHE A 141 -3.45 -13.79 12.49
C PHE A 141 -3.23 -12.94 11.24
N ILE A 142 -2.19 -13.26 10.47
CA ILE A 142 -1.89 -12.58 9.20
C ILE A 142 -2.09 -13.60 8.09
N PRO A 143 -3.03 -13.36 7.16
CA PRO A 143 -3.18 -14.21 5.99
C PRO A 143 -1.89 -14.25 5.16
N GLN A 144 -1.76 -15.26 4.30
CA GLN A 144 -0.62 -15.29 3.38
C GLN A 144 -0.72 -14.11 2.41
N LYS A 145 0.34 -13.30 2.34
CA LYS A 145 0.42 -12.16 1.42
C LYS A 145 0.36 -12.65 -0.04
N ASP A 146 -0.59 -12.12 -0.80
CA ASP A 146 -0.57 -12.26 -2.27
C ASP A 146 0.47 -11.29 -2.85
N PRO A 147 1.43 -11.77 -3.66
CA PRO A 147 2.49 -10.92 -4.20
C PRO A 147 1.98 -9.81 -5.15
N GLY A 148 0.78 -9.93 -5.70
CA GLY A 148 0.13 -8.92 -6.52
C GLY A 148 -0.65 -7.86 -5.72
N PHE A 149 -0.82 -8.04 -4.41
CA PHE A 149 -1.59 -7.15 -3.54
C PHE A 149 -0.72 -6.58 -2.43
N PHE A 150 -0.24 -5.36 -2.63
CA PHE A 150 0.64 -4.69 -1.69
C PHE A 150 0.46 -3.19 -1.70
N PHE A 151 0.87 -2.58 -0.59
CA PHE A 151 0.91 -1.14 -0.42
C PHE A 151 2.31 -0.75 0.01
N ASN A 152 3.00 0.02 -0.82
CA ASN A 152 4.35 0.44 -0.53
C ASN A 152 4.56 1.93 -0.80
N GLY A 153 5.61 2.48 -0.21
CA GLY A 153 6.03 3.83 -0.49
C GLY A 153 6.77 4.47 0.67
N GLU A 154 6.85 5.78 0.60
CA GLU A 154 7.70 6.59 1.46
C GLU A 154 6.94 7.83 1.93
N CYS A 155 7.05 8.17 3.21
CA CYS A 155 6.65 9.46 3.75
C CYS A 155 7.86 10.23 4.25
N VAL A 156 8.02 11.45 3.78
CA VAL A 156 9.07 12.37 4.24
C VAL A 156 8.46 13.43 5.13
N THR A 157 9.08 13.66 6.29
CA THR A 157 8.74 14.76 7.20
C THR A 157 9.10 16.09 6.55
N THR A 158 8.09 16.90 6.24
CA THR A 158 8.25 18.21 5.59
C THR A 158 8.24 19.36 6.58
N GLN A 159 7.71 19.14 7.79
CA GLN A 159 7.71 20.11 8.88
C GLN A 159 7.92 19.38 10.21
N ALA A 160 8.83 19.89 11.03
CA ALA A 160 9.13 19.35 12.35
C ALA A 160 9.42 20.48 13.34
N ALA A 161 9.21 20.19 14.63
CA ALA A 161 9.65 21.00 15.75
C ALA A 161 10.25 20.08 16.81
N GLY A 162 11.58 20.05 16.90
CA GLY A 162 12.29 19.04 17.69
C GLY A 162 11.91 17.63 17.25
N GLN A 163 11.64 16.76 18.22
CA GLN A 163 11.14 15.39 18.00
C GLN A 163 9.70 15.28 17.46
N GLN A 164 8.98 16.39 17.31
CA GLN A 164 7.60 16.36 16.82
C GLN A 164 7.56 16.56 15.31
N ILE A 165 6.96 15.59 14.61
CA ILE A 165 6.53 15.75 13.22
C ILE A 165 5.28 16.63 13.25
N LEU A 166 5.26 17.67 12.41
CA LEU A 166 4.13 18.59 12.27
C LEU A 166 3.41 18.42 10.91
N GLY A 167 4.12 17.90 9.93
CA GLY A 167 3.61 17.60 8.60
C GLY A 167 4.53 16.67 7.84
N HIS A 168 3.95 15.84 6.99
CA HIS A 168 4.68 14.97 6.09
C HIS A 168 4.09 15.00 4.68
N SER A 169 4.82 14.40 3.76
CA SER A 169 4.37 14.16 2.39
C SER A 169 4.80 12.77 1.99
N CYS A 170 3.85 12.00 1.48
CA CYS A 170 4.00 10.61 1.15
C CYS A 170 3.69 10.35 -0.31
N THR A 171 4.44 9.42 -0.88
CA THR A 171 4.16 8.84 -2.18
C THR A 171 3.99 7.34 -2.00
N PHE A 172 2.83 6.82 -2.40
CA PHE A 172 2.50 5.41 -2.25
C PHE A 172 2.03 4.80 -3.57
N ASN A 173 2.28 3.50 -3.69
CA ASN A 173 1.62 2.65 -4.67
C ASN A 173 0.71 1.67 -3.94
N LEU A 174 -0.56 1.65 -4.33
CA LEU A 174 -1.52 0.64 -3.91
C LEU A 174 -1.76 -0.33 -5.07
N CYS A 175 -1.11 -1.49 -5.03
CA CYS A 175 -1.22 -2.52 -6.05
C CYS A 175 -2.31 -3.53 -5.69
N LEU A 176 -3.23 -3.77 -6.62
CA LEU A 176 -4.44 -4.55 -6.44
C LEU A 176 -4.58 -5.61 -7.54
N GLY A 177 -3.51 -6.39 -7.73
CA GLY A 177 -3.47 -7.52 -8.65
C GLY A 177 -2.59 -7.31 -9.89
N GLY A 178 -2.86 -8.12 -10.92
CA GLY A 178 -2.06 -8.14 -12.15
C GLY A 178 -0.59 -8.48 -11.90
N GLY A 179 -0.29 -9.33 -10.90
CA GLY A 179 1.09 -9.66 -10.51
C GLY A 179 1.89 -8.48 -9.95
N GLY A 180 1.23 -7.42 -9.48
CA GLY A 180 1.87 -6.20 -8.98
C GLY A 180 1.99 -5.07 -10.01
N TYR A 181 1.36 -5.20 -11.18
CA TYR A 181 1.38 -4.18 -12.24
C TYR A 181 0.14 -3.28 -12.27
N ASN A 182 -0.95 -3.66 -11.57
CA ASN A 182 -2.15 -2.84 -11.46
C ASN A 182 -2.06 -2.04 -10.16
N CYS A 183 -1.52 -0.82 -10.22
CA CYS A 183 -1.29 0.01 -9.04
C CYS A 183 -1.90 1.40 -9.17
N LEU A 184 -2.43 1.92 -8.07
CA LEU A 184 -2.83 3.32 -7.93
C LEU A 184 -1.65 4.12 -7.38
N ALA A 185 -1.34 5.24 -8.01
CA ALA A 185 -0.34 6.20 -7.55
C ALA A 185 -1.00 7.24 -6.66
N ILE A 186 -0.57 7.29 -5.40
CA ILE A 186 -1.19 8.08 -4.34
C ILE A 186 -0.17 9.09 -3.81
N TYR A 187 -0.57 10.34 -3.73
CA TYR A 187 0.14 11.37 -2.99
C TYR A 187 -0.66 11.71 -1.75
N ALA A 188 -0.09 11.52 -0.56
CA ALA A 188 -0.77 11.78 0.70
C ALA A 188 0.05 12.74 1.55
N GLY A 189 -0.56 13.78 2.09
CA GLY A 189 0.19 14.78 2.84
C GLY A 189 -0.74 15.77 3.49
N SER A 190 -0.53 15.98 4.77
CA SER A 190 -1.32 16.91 5.58
C SER A 190 -0.52 17.38 6.76
N LYS A 191 -1.14 18.28 7.55
CA LYS A 191 -0.76 18.45 8.94
C LYS A 191 -0.81 17.07 9.60
N PHE A 192 0.28 16.71 10.26
CA PHE A 192 0.47 15.42 10.92
C PHE A 192 1.26 15.68 12.18
N VAL A 193 0.54 16.00 13.25
CA VAL A 193 1.14 16.29 14.56
C VAL A 193 1.32 14.96 15.27
N PHE A 194 2.55 14.46 15.25
CA PHE A 194 2.89 13.16 15.81
C PHE A 194 4.31 13.19 16.34
N ASN A 195 4.52 12.66 17.55
CA ASN A 195 5.85 12.52 18.12
C ASN A 195 6.16 11.02 18.23
N PRO A 196 7.00 10.45 17.34
CA PRO A 196 7.32 9.02 17.38
C PRO A 196 8.08 8.61 18.66
N PHE A 197 8.63 9.57 19.40
CA PHE A 197 9.42 9.34 20.63
C PHE A 197 8.67 9.74 21.90
N GLU A 198 7.40 10.16 21.81
CA GLU A 198 6.62 10.74 22.93
C GLU A 198 6.74 9.92 24.21
N GLN A 199 6.85 8.60 24.10
CA GLN A 199 6.76 7.69 25.23
C GLN A 199 8.10 7.27 25.80
N VAL A 200 9.17 7.36 25.01
CA VAL A 200 10.53 7.28 25.51
C VAL A 200 10.84 8.52 26.37
N LEU A 201 10.30 9.68 25.98
CA LEU A 201 10.53 10.98 26.61
C LEU A 201 9.85 11.18 27.97
N PHE A 202 8.70 10.54 28.22
CA PHE A 202 7.88 10.81 29.40
C PHE A 202 8.04 9.81 30.54
N SER A 203 8.98 8.87 30.45
CA SER A 203 9.05 7.83 31.47
C SER A 203 10.45 7.40 31.84
N SER A 204 10.94 7.97 32.94
CA SER A 204 12.06 7.46 33.74
C SER A 204 11.76 6.13 34.44
N THR A 205 10.58 5.53 34.22
CA THR A 205 10.07 4.35 34.93
C THR A 205 9.54 3.25 34.00
N THR A 206 9.57 3.47 32.68
CA THR A 206 9.18 2.43 31.70
C THR A 206 10.27 1.35 31.61
N PHE A 207 11.52 1.70 31.93
CA PHE A 207 12.70 0.83 31.86
C PHE A 207 13.56 0.85 33.13
N ASN A 208 12.99 1.26 34.27
CA ASN A 208 13.77 1.38 35.49
C ASN A 208 13.76 0.04 36.24
N ASP A 209 14.92 -0.57 36.40
CA ASP A 209 15.10 -1.88 37.04
C ASP A 209 14.72 -1.88 38.55
N ASP A 210 14.81 -0.70 39.18
CA ASP A 210 14.69 -0.52 40.63
C ASP A 210 13.26 -0.28 41.13
N ASP A 211 12.36 0.20 40.28
CA ASP A 211 10.92 0.30 40.59
C ASP A 211 10.20 -0.80 39.83
N ASN A 212 9.30 -1.54 40.49
CA ASN A 212 8.47 -2.58 39.86
C ASN A 212 7.84 -2.08 38.54
N GLY A 213 8.54 -2.35 37.43
CA GLY A 213 8.42 -1.61 36.17
C GLY A 213 6.98 -1.28 35.79
N ASN A 214 6.78 -0.09 35.23
CA ASN A 214 5.50 0.36 34.69
C ASN A 214 5.10 -0.41 33.40
N ALA A 215 5.45 -1.69 33.31
CA ALA A 215 5.08 -2.63 32.27
C ALA A 215 3.55 -2.65 32.15
N GLY A 216 3.05 -1.95 31.14
CA GLY A 216 1.63 -1.85 30.84
C GLY A 216 0.91 -0.55 31.22
N ALA A 217 1.61 0.45 31.77
CA ALA A 217 1.01 1.74 32.08
C ALA A 217 1.00 2.72 30.88
N VAL A 218 1.93 2.57 29.93
CA VAL A 218 2.12 3.49 28.80
C VAL A 218 1.89 2.77 27.47
N VAL A 219 0.96 3.30 26.67
CA VAL A 219 0.50 2.70 25.41
C VAL A 219 0.92 3.57 24.25
N PRO A 220 1.71 3.08 23.27
CA PRO A 220 2.11 3.81 22.06
C PRO A 220 0.95 4.52 21.36
N SER A 221 1.11 5.83 21.14
CA SER A 221 0.12 6.64 20.45
C SER A 221 0.12 6.26 18.97
N LEU A 222 -1.07 6.11 18.39
CA LEU A 222 -1.20 5.92 16.96
C LEU A 222 -1.01 7.26 16.26
N PRO A 223 -0.36 7.28 15.08
CA PRO A 223 -0.33 8.48 14.26
C PRO A 223 -1.74 8.88 13.83
N PRO A 224 -2.00 10.18 13.62
CA PRO A 224 -3.29 10.65 13.12
C PRO A 224 -3.56 10.11 11.72
N SER A 225 -4.84 10.01 11.35
CA SER A 225 -5.22 9.72 9.98
C SER A 225 -4.87 10.89 9.06
N TYR A 226 -4.59 10.59 7.79
CA TYR A 226 -4.23 11.60 6.82
C TYR A 226 -4.82 11.30 5.44
N PRO A 227 -5.33 12.32 4.74
CA PRO A 227 -5.88 12.17 3.41
C PRO A 227 -4.78 12.13 2.34
N GLY A 228 -5.13 11.53 1.20
CA GLY A 228 -4.35 11.54 -0.01
C GLY A 228 -5.20 11.63 -1.27
N THR A 229 -4.53 11.89 -2.38
CA THR A 229 -5.10 12.04 -3.71
C THR A 229 -4.50 11.00 -4.63
N ILE A 230 -5.36 10.34 -5.39
CA ILE A 230 -4.96 9.44 -6.48
C ILE A 230 -4.76 10.33 -7.70
N PHE A 231 -3.53 10.35 -8.22
CA PHE A 231 -3.16 11.19 -9.37
C PHE A 231 -2.86 10.36 -10.62
N GLY A 232 -3.02 9.04 -10.55
CA GLY A 232 -2.86 8.15 -11.67
C GLY A 232 -2.79 6.70 -11.22
N GLY A 233 -2.39 5.84 -12.16
CA GLY A 233 -2.14 4.44 -11.90
C GLY A 233 -1.54 3.75 -13.11
N THR A 234 -1.21 2.48 -12.92
CA THR A 234 -0.60 1.59 -13.93
C THR A 234 -1.54 0.42 -14.22
N GLY A 235 -1.33 -0.25 -15.36
CA GLY A 235 -2.11 -1.41 -15.76
C GLY A 235 -3.60 -1.07 -15.93
N LEU A 236 -4.47 -1.77 -15.20
CA LEU A 236 -5.92 -1.53 -15.22
C LEU A 236 -6.34 -0.19 -14.59
N PHE A 237 -5.45 0.49 -13.87
CA PHE A 237 -5.73 1.77 -13.21
C PHE A 237 -5.14 2.98 -13.93
N VAL A 238 -4.77 2.84 -15.21
CA VAL A 238 -4.34 3.99 -16.02
C VAL A 238 -5.48 5.02 -16.10
N GLY A 239 -5.18 6.27 -15.74
CA GLY A 239 -6.17 7.36 -15.69
C GLY A 239 -7.04 7.37 -14.43
N ALA A 240 -6.70 6.56 -13.41
CA ALA A 240 -7.38 6.61 -12.12
C ALA A 240 -7.16 7.97 -11.43
N VAL A 241 -8.24 8.55 -10.94
CA VAL A 241 -8.26 9.75 -10.12
C VAL A 241 -9.26 9.57 -8.98
N GLY A 242 -8.99 10.21 -7.86
CA GLY A 242 -9.79 10.02 -6.66
C GLY A 242 -9.08 10.46 -5.39
N TYR A 243 -9.59 10.00 -4.27
CA TYR A 243 -9.02 10.29 -2.95
C TYR A 243 -8.87 9.01 -2.13
N VAL A 244 -7.96 9.08 -1.17
CA VAL A 244 -7.68 8.01 -0.21
C VAL A 244 -7.66 8.62 1.19
N ASP A 245 -8.14 7.89 2.18
CA ASP A 245 -7.92 8.19 3.59
C ASP A 245 -7.19 7.03 4.25
N ILE A 246 -6.06 7.34 4.89
CA ILE A 246 -5.19 6.35 5.52
C ILE A 246 -5.29 6.53 7.03
N THR A 247 -5.74 5.49 7.71
CA THR A 247 -5.87 5.46 9.17
C THR A 247 -5.05 4.31 9.74
N THR A 248 -4.13 4.60 10.64
CA THR A 248 -3.38 3.55 11.36
C THR A 248 -4.24 3.04 12.53
N ILE A 249 -4.41 1.72 12.61
CA ILE A 249 -5.25 1.04 13.61
C ILE A 249 -4.40 0.36 14.68
N THR A 250 -3.25 -0.19 14.27
CA THR A 250 -2.30 -0.85 15.17
C THR A 250 -0.89 -0.44 14.78
N GLY A 251 0.03 -0.43 15.74
CA GLY A 251 1.46 -0.22 15.50
C GLY A 251 2.30 -1.20 16.30
N SER A 252 3.61 -1.15 16.07
CA SER A 252 4.57 -1.93 16.84
C SER A 252 4.63 -1.48 18.30
N THR A 253 5.27 -2.29 19.13
CA THR A 253 5.78 -1.87 20.43
C THR A 253 6.85 -0.80 20.25
N LEU A 254 7.23 -0.16 21.33
CA LEU A 254 8.50 0.58 21.39
C LEU A 254 9.62 -0.45 21.59
N THR A 255 10.83 -0.15 21.09
CA THR A 255 12.03 -0.83 21.58
C THR A 255 12.25 -0.33 23.00
N PRO A 256 12.37 -1.20 24.01
CA PRO A 256 12.86 -0.79 25.32
C PRO A 256 14.22 -0.13 25.15
N ALA A 257 14.29 1.15 25.53
CA ALA A 257 15.49 1.96 25.44
C ALA A 257 16.15 1.88 26.82
N ASP A 258 17.23 1.12 26.93
CA ASP A 258 18.01 1.08 28.17
C ASP A 258 19.11 2.14 28.08
N ILE A 259 19.25 2.95 29.13
CA ILE A 259 20.28 4.00 29.22
C ILE A 259 21.49 3.35 29.89
N PHE A 260 22.55 3.09 29.13
CA PHE A 260 23.81 2.64 29.72
C PHE A 260 24.71 3.83 30.03
N ASP A 261 24.86 4.11 31.33
CA ASP A 261 25.89 4.89 32.04
C ASP A 261 26.20 6.33 31.57
N ASP A 262 26.40 7.21 32.57
CA ASP A 262 26.38 8.69 32.50
C ASP A 262 27.41 9.38 31.56
N ASP A 263 28.26 8.64 30.85
CA ASP A 263 29.32 9.22 30.01
C ASP A 263 29.10 9.03 28.50
N ASP A 264 28.28 8.07 28.08
CA ASP A 264 27.97 7.80 26.67
C ASP A 264 26.49 7.48 26.61
N GLY A 265 25.62 8.48 26.45
CA GLY A 265 24.16 8.31 26.41
C GLY A 265 23.68 7.40 25.27
N VAL A 266 23.91 6.10 25.40
CA VAL A 266 23.62 5.05 24.43
C VAL A 266 22.27 4.45 24.80
N ILE A 267 21.24 4.75 24.00
CA ILE A 267 19.98 4.02 24.01
C ILE A 267 20.24 2.68 23.33
N GLU A 268 20.45 1.64 24.11
CA GLU A 268 20.51 0.28 23.57
C GLU A 268 19.10 -0.31 23.55
N ALA A 269 18.66 -0.76 22.37
CA ALA A 269 17.40 -1.46 22.24
C ALA A 269 17.56 -2.90 22.74
N VAL A 270 17.30 -3.15 24.03
CA VAL A 270 17.51 -4.47 24.66
C VAL A 270 16.57 -5.53 24.08
N PHE A 271 15.42 -5.12 23.54
CA PHE A 271 14.47 -6.03 22.90
C PHE A 271 14.09 -5.59 21.49
N PRO A 272 13.91 -6.55 20.56
CA PRO A 272 13.39 -6.23 19.24
C PRO A 272 11.98 -5.64 19.36
N GLN A 273 11.73 -4.56 18.62
CA GLN A 273 10.37 -4.10 18.36
C GLN A 273 9.52 -5.28 17.88
N ALA A 274 8.25 -5.33 18.25
CA ALA A 274 7.36 -6.39 17.85
C ALA A 274 5.97 -5.86 17.54
N GLY A 275 5.17 -6.70 16.89
CA GLY A 275 3.85 -6.32 16.38
C GLY A 275 3.88 -5.76 14.98
N TYR A 276 2.71 -5.39 14.51
CA TYR A 276 2.44 -5.07 13.12
C TYR A 276 1.82 -3.68 13.01
N ILE A 277 2.27 -2.94 12.00
CA ILE A 277 1.63 -1.70 11.60
C ILE A 277 0.45 -2.08 10.71
N THR A 278 -0.76 -1.82 11.18
CA THR A 278 -1.98 -2.07 10.39
C THR A 278 -2.61 -0.75 10.03
N GLN A 279 -2.83 -0.54 8.73
CA GLN A 279 -3.49 0.65 8.22
C GLN A 279 -4.78 0.27 7.48
N LYS A 280 -5.86 1.01 7.74
CA LYS A 280 -7.06 0.98 6.91
C LYS A 280 -6.94 2.05 5.85
N ILE A 281 -7.10 1.64 4.60
CA ILE A 281 -6.98 2.47 3.42
C ILE A 281 -8.36 2.53 2.77
N ASN A 282 -9.04 3.67 2.92
CA ASN A 282 -10.33 3.90 2.28
C ASN A 282 -10.09 4.57 0.94
N VAL A 283 -10.46 3.91 -0.15
CA VAL A 283 -10.14 4.34 -1.50
C VAL A 283 -11.43 4.70 -2.23
N VAL A 284 -11.47 5.88 -2.84
CA VAL A 284 -12.57 6.32 -3.68
C VAL A 284 -12.04 6.80 -5.02
N THR A 285 -12.48 6.19 -6.13
CA THR A 285 -11.92 6.44 -7.46
C THR A 285 -12.97 6.43 -8.56
N ASN A 286 -12.60 6.93 -9.74
CA ASN A 286 -13.37 6.82 -10.98
C ASN A 286 -13.21 5.46 -11.70
N VAL A 287 -12.39 4.54 -11.20
CA VAL A 287 -12.16 3.21 -11.77
C VAL A 287 -12.62 2.10 -10.81
N PRO A 288 -13.11 0.95 -11.33
CA PRO A 288 -13.54 -0.16 -10.49
C PRO A 288 -12.39 -0.71 -9.62
N LEU A 289 -12.70 -0.99 -8.36
CA LEU A 289 -11.75 -1.52 -7.37
C LEU A 289 -12.00 -3.01 -7.10
N PRO A 290 -11.01 -3.90 -7.32
CA PRO A 290 -11.17 -5.33 -7.09
C PRO A 290 -11.25 -5.68 -5.59
N VAL A 291 -11.75 -6.87 -5.30
CA VAL A 291 -11.67 -7.45 -3.95
C VAL A 291 -10.22 -7.88 -3.69
N ALA A 292 -9.71 -7.63 -2.49
CA ALA A 292 -8.41 -8.15 -2.09
C ALA A 292 -8.53 -9.61 -1.65
N PRO A 293 -7.52 -10.46 -1.90
CA PRO A 293 -7.54 -11.87 -1.55
C PRO A 293 -7.30 -12.13 -0.06
#